data_AF-A0A0R2CXU8-F1
#
_entry.id   AF-A0A0R2CXU8-F1
#
_cell.length_a   1.000
_cell.length_b   1.000
_cell.length_c   1.000
_cell.angle_alpha   90.00
_cell.angle_beta   90.00
_cell.angle_gamma   90.00
#
_symmetry.space_group_name_H-M   'P 1'
#
loop_
_entity.id
_entity.type
_entity.pdbx_description
1 polymer ?
#
loop_
_entity_poly.entity_id
_entity_poly.type
_entity_poly.pdbx_seq_one_letter_code
_entity_poly.pdbx_strand_id
1 'polypeptide(L)' 'MLDSKHIIIVVHGNLSKYVEGISDEDIINLEMATGELVVYDFADKLNVVLKTKLD' A
#
# COMPACT_ATOMS: atom_id res chain seq x y z
N MET A 1 -8.08 2.84 20.98
CA MET A 1 -8.18 1.75 19.98
C MET A 1 -8.12 2.42 18.61
N LEU A 2 -7.31 1.96 17.67
CA LEU A 2 -7.54 2.35 16.28
C LEU A 2 -8.93 1.82 15.93
N ASP A 3 -9.86 2.72 15.60
CA ASP A 3 -11.19 2.32 15.15
C ASP A 3 -11.01 1.37 13.96
N SER A 4 -11.44 0.12 14.07
CA SER A 4 -11.33 -0.92 13.03
C SER A 4 -12.09 -0.52 11.74
N LYS A 5 -11.49 0.41 10.98
CA LYS A 5 -12.08 1.05 9.81
C LYS A 5 -11.38 0.52 8.57
N HIS A 6 -12.18 0.21 7.55
CA HIS A 6 -11.68 0.03 6.20
C HIS A 6 -11.55 1.40 5.53
N ILE A 7 -10.39 1.67 4.95
CA ILE A 7 -10.06 2.96 4.34
C ILE A 7 -9.79 2.72 2.86
N ILE A 8 -10.43 3.52 1.99
CA ILE A 8 -10.12 3.56 0.56
C ILE A 8 -9.30 4.81 0.30
N ILE A 9 -8.17 4.64 -0.40
CA ILE A 9 -7.28 5.73 -0.78
C ILE A 9 -7.18 5.73 -2.30
N VAL A 10 -7.59 6.84 -2.92
CA VAL A 10 -7.43 7.07 -4.36
C VAL A 10 -6.50 8.25 -4.55
N VAL A 11 -5.27 7.97 -4.99
CA VAL A 11 -4.21 8.97 -5.10
C VAL A 11 -3.38 8.74 -6.35
N HIS A 12 -2.73 9.80 -6.82
CA HIS A 12 -1.72 9.74 -7.87
C HIS A 12 -0.35 9.91 -7.20
N GLY A 13 0.29 8.81 -6.75
CA GLY A 13 1.58 8.92 -6.05
C GLY A 13 2.06 7.67 -5.31
N ASN A 14 3.23 7.80 -4.68
CA ASN A 14 4.09 6.70 -4.17
C ASN A 14 3.80 6.31 -2.70
N LEU A 15 2.53 6.26 -2.28
CA LEU A 15 2.19 5.89 -0.89
C LEU A 15 2.74 4.49 -0.52
N SER A 16 2.73 3.59 -1.51
CA SER A 16 3.33 2.25 -1.49
C SER A 16 4.73 2.22 -0.90
N LYS A 17 5.58 3.24 -1.16
CA LYS A 17 6.93 3.31 -0.59
C LYS A 17 6.93 3.17 0.93
N TYR A 18 6.04 3.90 1.60
CA TYR A 18 6.02 3.96 3.06
C TYR A 18 5.30 2.76 3.67
N VAL A 19 4.22 2.30 3.05
CA VAL A 19 3.49 1.12 3.57
C VAL A 19 4.25 -0.18 3.32
N GLU A 20 5.02 -0.29 2.23
CA GLU A 20 5.80 -1.47 1.90
C GLU A 20 7.26 -1.40 2.38
N GLY A 21 7.70 -0.27 2.94
CA GLY A 21 9.07 -0.09 3.42
C GLY A 21 10.12 -0.13 2.31
N ILE A 22 9.78 0.36 1.12
CA ILE A 22 10.66 0.38 -0.05
C ILE A 22 11.72 1.46 0.13
N SER A 23 12.98 1.13 -0.17
CA SER A 23 14.10 2.06 -0.08
C SER A 23 14.01 3.19 -1.12
N ASP A 24 14.79 4.25 -0.94
CA ASP A 24 14.90 5.33 -1.94
C ASP A 24 15.49 4.86 -3.27
N GLU A 25 16.34 3.84 -3.22
CA GLU A 25 16.98 3.29 -4.41
C GLU A 25 16.03 2.35 -5.16
N ASP A 26 15.19 1.62 -4.44
CA ASP A 26 14.29 0.62 -5.03
C ASP A 26 12.97 1.24 -5.53
N ILE A 27 12.53 2.36 -4.96
CA ILE A 27 11.23 2.96 -5.31
C ILE A 27 11.15 3.41 -6.76
N ILE A 28 12.27 3.73 -7.39
CA ILE A 28 12.33 4.14 -8.80
C ILE A 28 11.92 3.00 -9.75
N ASN A 29 12.02 1.75 -9.28
CA ASN A 29 11.67 0.56 -10.04
C ASN A 29 10.24 0.07 -9.75
N LEU A 30 9.51 0.76 -8.86
CA LEU A 30 8.14 0.41 -8.56
C LEU A 30 7.21 0.90 -9.66
N GLU A 31 6.66 -0.03 -10.43
CA GLU A 31 5.58 0.24 -11.37
C GLU A 31 4.22 -0.08 -10.73
N MET A 32 3.28 0.86 -10.86
CA MET A 32 1.87 0.66 -10.53
C MET A 32 1.05 1.00 -11.76
N ALA A 33 0.22 0.06 -12.24
CA ALA A 33 -0.59 0.30 -13.41
C ALA A 33 -1.78 1.23 -13.06
N THR A 34 -2.14 2.12 -13.98
CA THR A 34 -3.33 2.96 -13.81
C THR A 34 -4.58 2.09 -13.77
N GLY A 35 -5.43 2.32 -12.76
CA GLY A 35 -6.67 1.55 -12.56
C GLY A 35 -6.47 0.23 -11.82
N GLU A 36 -5.26 -0.07 -11.36
CA GLU A 36 -4.96 -1.25 -10.55
C GLU A 36 -5.46 -1.05 -9.11
N LEU A 37 -6.27 -1.98 -8.62
CA LEU A 37 -6.76 -1.97 -7.25
C LEU A 37 -5.87 -2.86 -6.38
N VAL A 38 -5.23 -2.24 -5.37
CA VAL A 38 -4.36 -2.93 -4.41
C VAL A 38 -4.98 -2.88 -3.02
N VAL A 39 -5.09 -4.03 -2.38
CA VAL A 39 -5.58 -4.18 -1.00
C VAL A 39 -4.41 -4.52 -0.09
N TYR A 40 -4.27 -3.78 1.01
CA TYR A 40 -3.29 -4.01 2.06
C TYR A 40 -3.99 -4.39 3.35
N ASP A 41 -3.57 -5.51 3.93
CA ASP A 41 -3.93 -5.85 5.31
C ASP A 41 -2.78 -5.43 6.23
N PHE A 42 -3.16 -4.79 7.33
CA PHE A 42 -2.23 -4.26 8.33
C PHE A 42 -2.42 -4.96 9.68
N ALA A 43 -1.32 -5.28 10.35
CA ALA A 43 -1.31 -5.62 11.77
C ALA A 43 -1.37 -4.36 12.65
N ASP A 44 -1.44 -4.52 13.97
CA ASP A 44 -1.66 -3.46 14.96
C ASP A 44 -0.72 -2.24 14.86
N LYS A 45 0.48 -2.40 14.30
CA LYS A 45 1.49 -1.34 14.13
C LYS A 45 1.66 -0.89 12.68
N LEU A 46 0.63 -1.03 11.84
CA LEU A 46 0.67 -0.71 10.41
C LEU A 46 1.74 -1.48 9.63
N ASN A 47 2.15 -2.64 10.15
CA ASN A 47 2.98 -3.56 9.40
C ASN A 47 2.09 -4.27 8.38
N VAL A 48 2.42 -4.18 7.09
CA VAL A 48 1.72 -4.92 6.04
C VAL A 48 1.92 -6.42 6.27
N VAL A 49 0.82 -7.15 6.36
CA VAL A 49 0.83 -8.62 6.47
C VAL A 49 0.45 -9.30 5.15
N LEU A 50 -0.34 -8.62 4.32
CA LEU A 50 -0.75 -9.12 3.01
C LEU A 50 -0.93 -7.97 2.04
N LYS A 51 -0.55 -8.22 0.78
CA LYS A 51 -0.81 -7.35 -0.37
C LYS A 51 -1.48 -8.20 -1.45
N THR A 52 -2.67 -7.77 -1.87
CA THR A 52 -3.44 -8.46 -2.92
C THR A 52 -3.72 -7.48 -4.04
N LYS A 53 -3.43 -7.90 -5.28
CA LYS A 53 -3.88 -7.23 -6.50
C LYS A 53 -5.21 -7.85 -6.90
N LEU A 54 -6.20 -7.01 -7.18
CA LEU A 54 -7.52 -7.44 -7.63
C LEU A 54 -7.62 -7.23 -9.15
N ASP A 55 -7.83 -8.33 -9.87
CA ASP A 55 -8.06 -8.36 -11.32
C ASP A 55 -9.54 -8.17 -11.68
#